data_AF-A0A7V6A5P0-F1
#
_entry.id   AF-A0A7V6A5P0-F1
#
_cell.length_a   1.000
_cell.length_b   1.000
_cell.length_c   1.000
_cell.angle_alpha   90.00
_cell.angle_beta   90.00
_cell.angle_gamma   90.00
#
_symmetry.space_group_name_H-M   'P 1'
#
loop_
_entity.id
_entity.type
_entity.pdbx_description
1 polymer ?
#
loop_
_entity_poly.entity_id
_entity_poly.type
_entity_poly.pdbx_seq_one_letter_code
_entity_poly.pdbx_strand_id
1 'polypeptide(L)'
;MEESEARYREVEADRPIADLMNNPLIQTLKASEAKLLADYSELSKKFGEGHPRIIQIKQEMAATRGKIEAEMGVVKQTLKNEYNMARSQEGNLKKALEEQKNVTQDQGDVGIQYRVLLRDVETNRALYENMLKSLKATMATENVPATNIRLVYPALIPEAPMYPRKFRTLLLAAGLGLFLGVILALALEGLDTTIKTPEDVESFLEIPNLAMIPHIETSADSGESPELVVLHGHQPLPAEAYRALRTSILFASPGQAPRSLLVTSTMPMEGKTLTTANLATAMAKAEGDLLLIDADMRRPTLHQVLQVPREPG
;
A
#
# COMPACT_ATOMS: atom_id res chain seq x y z
N MET A 1 -12.67 20.15 -25.96
CA MET A 1 -13.82 20.46 -26.84
C MET A 1 -14.63 21.62 -26.28
N GLU A 2 -15.02 21.58 -24.99
CA GLU A 2 -15.63 22.75 -24.32
C GLU A 2 -14.77 24.01 -24.41
N GLU A 3 -13.44 23.90 -24.20
CA GLU A 3 -12.54 25.04 -24.34
C GLU A 3 -12.46 25.59 -25.78
N SER A 4 -12.39 24.71 -26.80
CA SER A 4 -12.31 25.13 -28.20
C SER A 4 -13.64 25.70 -28.72
N GLU A 5 -14.77 25.21 -28.21
CA GLU A 5 -16.10 25.74 -28.52
C GLU A 5 -16.36 27.08 -27.82
N ALA A 6 -15.96 27.20 -26.55
CA ALA A 6 -16.03 28.47 -25.81
C ALA A 6 -15.20 29.56 -26.52
N ARG A 7 -13.96 29.23 -26.93
CA ARG A 7 -13.09 30.15 -27.70
C ARG A 7 -13.71 30.56 -29.04
N TYR A 8 -14.35 29.63 -29.76
CA TYR A 8 -15.02 29.96 -31.03
C TYR A 8 -16.27 30.84 -30.83
N ARG A 9 -17.07 30.59 -29.79
CA ARG A 9 -18.24 31.44 -29.46
C ARG A 9 -17.81 32.87 -29.07
N GLU A 10 -16.66 33.03 -28.43
CA GLU A 10 -16.09 34.34 -28.13
C GLU A 10 -15.61 35.09 -29.40
N VAL A 11 -15.09 34.37 -30.40
CA VAL A 11 -14.74 34.91 -31.74
C VAL A 11 -15.97 35.43 -32.48
N GLU A 12 -17.08 34.70 -32.41
CA GLU A 12 -18.34 35.05 -33.09
C GLU A 12 -19.07 36.23 -32.42
N ALA A 13 -18.88 36.40 -31.11
CA ALA A 13 -19.45 37.49 -30.31
C ALA A 13 -18.65 38.81 -30.38
N ASP A 14 -17.58 38.87 -31.19
CA ASP A 14 -16.67 40.01 -31.36
C ASP A 14 -16.13 40.61 -30.04
N ARG A 15 -16.04 39.76 -29.01
CA ARG A 15 -15.50 40.14 -27.69
C ARG A 15 -13.97 40.18 -27.74
N PRO A 16 -13.31 40.96 -26.86
CA PRO A 16 -11.85 40.95 -26.77
C PRO A 16 -11.36 39.55 -26.36
N ILE A 17 -10.88 38.77 -27.33
CA ILE A 17 -10.39 37.41 -27.09
C ILE A 17 -9.06 37.52 -26.33
N ALA A 18 -8.90 36.78 -25.23
CA ALA A 18 -7.64 36.72 -24.47
C ALA A 18 -6.46 36.32 -25.37
N ASP A 19 -6.66 35.41 -26.32
CA ASP A 19 -5.66 34.97 -27.29
C ASP A 19 -5.28 36.09 -28.31
N LEU A 20 -6.19 37.00 -28.65
CA LEU A 20 -5.87 38.21 -29.43
C LEU A 20 -5.06 39.21 -28.61
N MET A 21 -5.30 39.28 -27.30
CA MET A 21 -4.54 40.12 -26.39
C MET A 21 -3.15 39.55 -26.09
N ASN A 22 -2.95 38.24 -26.20
CA ASN A 22 -1.69 37.56 -25.92
C ASN A 22 -0.77 37.43 -27.14
N ASN A 23 -1.24 37.75 -28.36
CA ASN A 23 -0.39 37.73 -29.54
C ASN A 23 0.64 38.88 -29.49
N PRO A 24 1.96 38.60 -29.43
CA PRO A 24 3.00 39.62 -29.31
C PRO A 24 2.98 40.64 -30.46
N LEU A 25 2.57 40.23 -31.65
CA LEU A 25 2.48 41.11 -32.81
C LEU A 25 1.33 42.11 -32.69
N ILE A 26 0.16 41.67 -32.20
CA ILE A 26 -0.99 42.56 -31.96
C ILE A 26 -0.68 43.52 -30.81
N GLN A 27 0.01 43.06 -29.76
CA GLN A 27 0.45 43.92 -28.66
C GLN A 27 1.42 45.01 -29.13
N THR A 28 2.42 44.65 -29.93
CA THR A 28 3.40 45.61 -30.47
C THR A 28 2.74 46.60 -31.44
N LEU A 29 1.83 46.15 -32.30
CA LEU A 29 1.05 47.02 -33.19
C LEU A 29 0.14 47.98 -32.39
N LYS A 30 -0.59 47.50 -31.38
CA LYS A 30 -1.39 48.37 -30.49
C LYS A 30 -0.54 49.37 -29.71
N ALA A 31 0.65 48.97 -29.25
CA ALA A 31 1.59 49.87 -28.58
C ALA A 31 2.10 50.96 -29.55
N SER A 32 2.39 50.60 -30.81
CA SER A 32 2.76 51.57 -31.84
C SER A 32 1.60 52.50 -32.20
N GLU A 33 0.37 52.00 -32.27
CA GLU A 33 -0.81 52.83 -32.49
C GLU A 33 -1.03 53.81 -31.34
N ALA A 34 -0.88 53.36 -30.09
CA ALA A 34 -0.98 54.21 -28.91
C ALA A 34 0.08 55.33 -28.91
N LYS A 35 1.31 55.02 -29.36
CA LYS A 35 2.38 56.02 -29.54
C LYS A 35 2.03 57.04 -30.63
N LEU A 36 1.58 56.57 -31.80
CA LEU A 36 1.14 57.45 -32.89
C LEU A 36 -0.06 58.33 -32.50
N LEU A 37 -0.98 57.81 -31.68
CA LEU A 37 -2.09 58.57 -31.10
C LEU A 37 -1.62 59.66 -30.14
N ALA A 38 -0.61 59.36 -29.30
CA ALA A 38 -0.01 60.34 -28.40
C ALA A 38 0.71 61.44 -29.20
N ASP A 39 1.50 61.06 -30.20
CA ASP A 39 2.23 62.00 -31.08
C ASP A 39 1.25 62.89 -31.88
N TYR A 40 0.16 62.30 -32.39
CA TYR A 40 -0.94 63.05 -33.03
C TYR A 40 -1.59 64.04 -32.07
N SER A 41 -1.86 63.62 -30.83
CA SER A 41 -2.51 64.45 -29.81
C SER A 41 -1.62 65.61 -29.33
N GLU A 42 -0.30 65.47 -29.37
CA GLU A 42 0.63 66.55 -29.07
C GLU A 42 0.76 67.55 -30.23
N LEU A 43 0.89 67.03 -31.46
CA LEU A 43 1.08 67.85 -32.66
C LEU A 43 -0.19 68.60 -33.07
N SER A 44 -1.37 68.02 -32.87
CA SER A 44 -2.67 68.67 -33.13
C SER A 44 -2.96 69.85 -32.21
N LYS A 45 -2.35 69.90 -31.01
CA LYS A 45 -2.44 71.07 -30.12
C LYS A 45 -1.57 72.24 -30.57
N LYS A 46 -0.47 71.97 -31.29
CA LYS A 46 0.53 72.96 -31.72
C LYS A 46 0.32 73.40 -33.17
N PHE A 47 -0.22 72.53 -34.03
CA PHE A 47 -0.39 72.76 -35.46
C PHE A 47 -1.83 72.43 -35.88
N GLY A 48 -2.41 73.23 -36.79
CA GLY A 48 -3.73 72.97 -37.36
C GLY A 48 -3.77 71.72 -38.25
N GLU A 49 -4.97 71.18 -38.50
CA GLU A 49 -5.20 69.87 -39.14
C GLU A 49 -4.53 69.66 -40.51
N GLY A 50 -4.17 70.73 -41.21
CA GLY A 50 -3.52 70.69 -42.53
C GLY A 50 -1.99 70.56 -42.53
N HIS A 51 -1.33 70.46 -41.36
CA HIS A 51 0.13 70.38 -41.31
C HIS A 51 0.66 69.05 -41.88
N PRO A 52 1.70 69.04 -42.76
CA PRO A 52 2.18 67.82 -43.43
C PRO A 52 2.48 66.64 -42.50
N ARG A 53 3.03 66.91 -41.30
CA ARG A 53 3.28 65.85 -40.30
C ARG A 53 2.02 65.22 -39.72
N ILE A 54 0.92 65.96 -39.60
CA ILE A 54 -0.36 65.42 -39.08
C ILE A 54 -0.98 64.47 -40.10
N ILE A 55 -0.89 64.81 -41.39
CA ILE A 55 -1.36 63.95 -42.49
C ILE A 55 -0.54 62.65 -42.53
N GLN A 56 0.79 62.75 -42.37
CA GLN A 56 1.67 61.58 -42.32
C GLN A 56 1.32 60.65 -41.16
N ILE A 57 1.17 61.18 -39.93
CA ILE A 57 0.79 60.37 -38.76
C ILE A 57 -0.59 59.73 -38.95
N LYS A 58 -1.55 60.46 -39.54
CA LYS A 58 -2.88 59.92 -39.83
C LYS A 58 -2.81 58.75 -40.83
N GLN A 59 -1.95 58.84 -41.84
CA GLN A 59 -1.71 57.74 -42.79
C GLN A 59 -1.01 56.55 -42.12
N GLU A 60 0.00 56.79 -41.27
CA GLU A 60 0.70 55.75 -40.52
C GLU A 60 -0.24 55.04 -39.53
N MET A 61 -1.14 55.78 -38.86
CA MET A 61 -2.20 55.20 -38.03
C MET A 61 -3.17 54.35 -38.83
N ALA A 62 -3.63 54.83 -39.99
CA ALA A 62 -4.53 54.06 -40.86
C ALA A 62 -3.87 52.77 -41.37
N ALA A 63 -2.59 52.84 -41.75
CA ALA A 63 -1.80 51.68 -42.15
C ALA A 63 -1.60 50.69 -40.99
N THR A 64 -1.38 51.19 -39.77
CA THR A 64 -1.22 50.36 -38.57
C THR A 64 -2.53 49.67 -38.17
N ARG A 65 -3.67 50.37 -38.25
CA ARG A 65 -5.00 49.78 -38.06
C ARG A 65 -5.31 48.68 -39.06
N GLY A 66 -5.03 48.91 -40.35
CA GLY A 66 -5.19 47.89 -41.38
C GLY A 66 -4.36 46.63 -41.12
N LYS A 67 -3.15 46.77 -40.56
CA LYS A 67 -2.33 45.63 -40.14
C LYS A 67 -2.94 44.88 -38.94
N ILE A 68 -3.47 45.60 -37.95
CA ILE A 68 -4.15 44.98 -36.80
C ILE A 68 -5.37 44.18 -37.26
N GLU A 69 -6.19 44.73 -38.16
CA GLU A 69 -7.37 44.04 -38.70
C GLU A 69 -7.00 42.79 -39.51
N ALA A 70 -5.93 42.87 -40.32
CA ALA A 70 -5.42 41.72 -41.06
C ALA A 70 -4.96 40.58 -40.14
N GLU A 71 -4.17 40.90 -39.10
CA GLU A 71 -3.71 39.92 -38.11
C GLU A 71 -4.87 39.34 -37.29
N MET A 72 -5.85 40.17 -36.91
CA MET A 72 -7.08 39.69 -36.27
C MET A 72 -7.83 38.70 -37.16
N GLY A 73 -7.92 38.96 -38.47
CA GLY A 73 -8.52 38.05 -39.44
C GLY A 73 -7.82 36.69 -39.51
N VAL A 74 -6.47 36.69 -39.49
CA VAL A 74 -5.66 35.47 -39.46
C VAL A 74 -5.93 34.66 -38.19
N VAL A 75 -5.92 35.28 -37.02
CA VAL A 75 -6.20 34.59 -35.75
C VAL A 75 -7.62 34.02 -35.71
N LYS A 76 -8.63 34.77 -36.16
CA LYS A 76 -10.01 34.28 -36.25
C LYS A 76 -10.11 33.03 -37.15
N GLN A 77 -9.39 33.03 -38.28
CA GLN A 77 -9.39 31.89 -39.20
C GLN A 77 -8.68 30.66 -38.59
N THR A 78 -7.56 30.86 -37.89
CA THR A 78 -6.85 29.78 -37.20
C THR A 78 -7.73 29.11 -36.14
N LEU A 79 -8.39 29.91 -35.29
CA LEU A 79 -9.31 29.38 -34.27
C LEU A 79 -10.49 28.61 -34.89
N LYS A 80 -11.03 29.09 -36.01
CA LYS A 80 -12.07 28.38 -36.76
C LYS A 80 -11.58 27.03 -37.29
N ASN A 81 -10.36 26.99 -37.81
CA ASN A 81 -9.75 25.75 -38.30
C ASN A 81 -9.51 24.75 -37.16
N GLU A 82 -8.98 25.22 -36.03
CA GLU A 82 -8.78 24.39 -34.83
C GLU A 82 -10.10 23.81 -34.30
N TYR A 83 -11.15 24.62 -34.22
CA TYR A 83 -12.48 24.15 -33.82
C TYR A 83 -13.01 23.07 -34.77
N ASN A 84 -12.91 23.28 -36.08
CA ASN A 84 -13.36 22.29 -37.07
C ASN A 84 -12.57 20.98 -36.98
N MET A 85 -11.25 21.05 -36.76
CA MET A 85 -10.42 19.86 -36.55
C MET A 85 -10.82 19.11 -35.29
N ALA A 86 -10.98 19.81 -34.17
CA ALA A 86 -11.40 19.21 -32.90
C ALA A 86 -12.78 18.54 -33.02
N ARG A 87 -13.74 19.18 -33.70
CA ARG A 87 -15.07 18.62 -33.94
C ARG A 87 -15.04 17.38 -34.83
N SER A 88 -14.19 17.37 -35.86
CA SER A 88 -14.00 16.21 -36.73
C SER A 88 -13.39 15.02 -35.96
N GLN A 89 -12.36 15.29 -35.13
CA GLN A 89 -11.77 14.27 -34.26
C GLN A 89 -12.79 13.65 -33.31
N GLU A 90 -13.61 14.47 -32.64
CA GLU A 90 -14.65 13.97 -31.76
C GLU A 90 -15.66 13.07 -32.50
N GLY A 91 -16.09 13.48 -33.70
CA GLY A 91 -16.98 12.68 -34.54
C GLY A 91 -16.37 11.32 -34.92
N ASN A 92 -15.08 11.29 -35.22
CA ASN A 92 -14.36 10.05 -35.53
C ASN A 92 -14.20 9.17 -34.29
N LEU A 93 -13.88 9.74 -33.13
CA LEU A 93 -13.79 8.99 -31.86
C LEU A 93 -15.14 8.38 -31.48
N LYS A 94 -16.25 9.12 -31.62
CA LYS A 94 -17.60 8.60 -31.36
C LYS A 94 -17.94 7.42 -32.28
N LYS A 95 -17.60 7.51 -33.57
CA LYS A 95 -17.81 6.41 -34.52
C LYS A 95 -16.98 5.18 -34.14
N ALA A 96 -15.70 5.35 -33.83
CA ALA A 96 -14.83 4.25 -33.41
C ALA A 96 -15.32 3.60 -32.10
N LEU A 97 -15.86 4.39 -31.17
CA LEU A 97 -16.44 3.88 -29.92
C LEU A 97 -17.69 3.04 -30.17
N GLU A 98 -18.61 3.51 -31.02
CA GLU A 98 -19.82 2.76 -31.38
C GLU A 98 -19.47 1.46 -32.13
N GLU A 99 -18.50 1.50 -33.04
CA GLU A 99 -18.00 0.30 -33.73
C GLU A 99 -17.41 -0.73 -32.76
N GLN A 100 -16.55 -0.29 -31.83
CA GLN A 100 -15.95 -1.16 -30.81
C GLN A 100 -17.00 -1.76 -29.87
N LYS A 101 -18.02 -0.97 -29.51
CA LYS A 101 -19.12 -1.41 -28.65
C LYS A 101 -19.93 -2.52 -29.33
N ASN A 102 -20.23 -2.37 -30.62
CA ASN A 102 -20.94 -3.40 -31.40
C ASN A 102 -20.14 -4.70 -31.49
N VAL A 103 -18.84 -4.62 -31.78
CA VAL A 103 -17.96 -5.81 -31.82
C VAL A 103 -17.92 -6.53 -30.46
N THR A 104 -17.85 -5.78 -29.35
CA THR A 104 -17.82 -6.36 -28.00
C THR A 104 -19.16 -7.02 -27.65
N GLN A 105 -20.27 -6.43 -28.07
CA GLN A 105 -21.60 -7.00 -27.87
C GLN A 105 -21.78 -8.30 -28.67
N ASP A 106 -21.39 -8.30 -29.94
CA ASP A 106 -21.43 -9.50 -30.81
C ASP A 106 -20.55 -10.63 -30.24
N GLN A 107 -19.35 -10.31 -29.75
CA GLN A 107 -18.49 -11.28 -29.08
C GLN A 107 -19.12 -11.84 -27.80
N GLY A 108 -19.81 -11.00 -27.04
CA GLY A 108 -20.58 -11.42 -25.86
C GLY A 108 -21.67 -12.42 -26.22
N ASP A 109 -22.45 -12.14 -27.25
CA ASP A 109 -23.54 -12.99 -27.72
C ASP A 109 -23.03 -14.34 -28.25
N VAL A 110 -21.96 -14.33 -29.05
CA VAL A 110 -21.29 -15.56 -29.53
C VAL A 110 -20.77 -16.39 -28.35
N GLY A 111 -20.17 -15.75 -27.34
CA GLY A 111 -19.69 -16.44 -26.14
C GLY A 111 -20.81 -17.05 -25.27
N ILE A 112 -22.01 -16.47 -25.28
CA ILE A 112 -23.19 -17.05 -24.65
C ILE A 112 -23.67 -18.27 -25.44
N GLN A 113 -23.83 -18.16 -26.76
CA GLN A 113 -24.26 -19.28 -27.62
C GLN A 113 -23.29 -20.46 -27.52
N TYR A 114 -21.99 -20.19 -27.51
CA TYR A 114 -20.96 -21.21 -27.33
C TYR A 114 -21.09 -21.95 -25.99
N ARG A 115 -21.36 -21.24 -24.89
CA ARG A 115 -21.57 -21.86 -23.56
C ARG A 115 -22.83 -22.71 -23.51
N VAL A 116 -23.91 -22.28 -24.16
CA VAL A 116 -25.14 -23.08 -24.28
C VAL A 116 -24.82 -24.38 -25.04
N LEU A 117 -24.13 -24.28 -26.18
CA LEU A 117 -23.80 -25.44 -27.00
C LEU A 117 -22.86 -26.42 -26.29
N LEU A 118 -21.85 -25.91 -25.56
CA LEU A 118 -20.99 -26.75 -24.72
C LEU A 118 -21.78 -27.50 -23.65
N ARG A 119 -22.71 -26.81 -22.97
CA ARG A 119 -23.57 -27.43 -21.96
C ARG A 119 -24.46 -28.52 -22.54
N ASP A 120 -24.96 -28.34 -23.76
CA ASP A 120 -25.75 -29.37 -24.45
C ASP A 120 -24.90 -30.60 -24.79
N VAL A 121 -23.67 -30.40 -25.26
CA VAL A 121 -22.72 -31.49 -25.53
C VAL A 121 -22.41 -32.28 -24.26
N GLU A 122 -22.11 -31.59 -23.16
CA GLU A 122 -21.85 -32.23 -21.86
C GLU A 122 -23.05 -33.01 -21.34
N THR A 123 -24.26 -32.42 -21.44
CA THR A 123 -25.50 -33.05 -21.01
C THR A 123 -25.81 -34.31 -21.82
N ASN A 124 -25.67 -34.24 -23.14
CA ASN A 124 -25.88 -35.38 -24.04
C ASN A 124 -24.87 -36.50 -23.80
N ARG A 125 -23.60 -36.15 -23.56
CA ARG A 125 -22.57 -37.12 -23.20
C ARG A 125 -22.89 -37.82 -21.89
N ALA A 126 -23.29 -37.08 -20.86
CA ALA A 126 -23.67 -37.65 -19.58
C ALA A 126 -24.90 -38.58 -19.70
N LEU A 127 -25.90 -38.20 -20.49
CA LEU A 127 -27.07 -39.03 -20.77
C LEU A 127 -26.68 -40.34 -21.48
N TYR A 128 -25.81 -40.26 -22.49
CA TYR A 128 -25.29 -41.42 -23.21
C TYR A 128 -24.50 -42.37 -22.29
N GLU A 129 -23.61 -41.84 -21.45
CA GLU A 129 -22.84 -42.64 -20.49
C GLU A 129 -23.76 -43.35 -19.48
N ASN A 130 -24.81 -42.66 -19.01
CA ASN A 130 -25.81 -43.27 -18.12
C ASN A 130 -26.62 -44.37 -18.81
N MET A 131 -27.02 -44.15 -20.07
CA MET A 131 -27.73 -45.16 -20.86
C MET A 131 -26.86 -46.40 -21.10
N LEU A 132 -25.57 -46.22 -21.43
CA LEU A 132 -24.61 -47.32 -21.56
C LEU A 132 -24.44 -48.10 -20.25
N LYS A 133 -24.34 -47.40 -19.11
CA LYS A 133 -24.27 -48.05 -17.79
C LYS A 133 -25.52 -48.88 -17.51
N SER A 134 -26.70 -48.34 -17.80
CA SER A 134 -27.98 -49.05 -17.65
C SER A 134 -28.05 -50.30 -18.54
N LEU A 135 -27.69 -50.18 -19.82
CA LEU A 135 -27.65 -51.32 -20.76
C LEU A 135 -26.70 -52.42 -20.29
N LYS A 136 -25.50 -52.05 -19.82
CA LYS A 136 -24.54 -53.02 -19.27
C LYS A 136 -25.08 -53.73 -18.02
N ALA A 137 -25.78 -53.01 -17.13
CA ALA A 137 -26.41 -53.60 -15.96
C ALA A 137 -27.53 -54.58 -16.33
N THR A 138 -28.36 -54.25 -17.33
CA THR A 138 -29.42 -55.16 -17.82
C THR A 138 -28.84 -56.41 -18.49
N MET A 139 -27.84 -56.26 -19.37
CA MET A 139 -27.17 -57.41 -20.01
C MET A 139 -26.49 -58.35 -19.00
N ALA A 140 -25.94 -57.80 -17.91
CA ALA A 140 -25.39 -58.61 -16.82
C ALA A 140 -26.47 -59.42 -16.07
N THR A 141 -27.74 -58.98 -16.13
CA THR A 141 -28.87 -59.62 -15.44
C THR A 141 -29.54 -60.70 -16.31
N GLU A 142 -29.59 -60.53 -17.64
CA GLU A 142 -30.18 -61.52 -18.57
C GLU A 142 -29.33 -62.78 -18.74
N ASN A 143 -28.00 -62.69 -18.57
CA ASN A 143 -27.09 -63.84 -18.70
C ASN A 143 -26.83 -64.57 -17.36
N VAL A 144 -27.85 -64.72 -16.52
CA VAL A 144 -27.81 -65.71 -15.43
C VAL A 144 -28.52 -66.97 -15.92
N PRO A 145 -27.82 -67.93 -16.55
CA PRO A 145 -28.43 -69.23 -16.83
C PRO A 145 -28.93 -69.85 -15.53
N ALA A 146 -30.16 -70.37 -15.57
CA ALA A 146 -30.73 -71.22 -14.51
C ALA A 146 -29.91 -72.51 -14.45
N THR A 147 -28.78 -72.44 -13.75
CA THR A 147 -27.84 -73.55 -13.66
C THR A 147 -28.13 -74.32 -12.38
N ASN A 148 -28.58 -75.55 -12.60
CA ASN A 148 -28.44 -76.73 -11.76
C ASN A 148 -27.40 -76.54 -10.64
N ILE A 149 -27.86 -76.45 -9.39
CA ILE A 149 -27.00 -76.22 -8.22
C ILE A 149 -26.19 -77.48 -7.96
N ARG A 150 -24.97 -77.51 -8.48
CA ARG A 150 -23.90 -78.36 -8.02
C ARG A 150 -22.94 -77.49 -7.23
N LEU A 151 -22.71 -77.82 -5.96
CA LEU A 151 -21.75 -77.10 -5.13
C LEU A 151 -20.35 -77.29 -5.73
N VAL A 152 -19.86 -76.30 -6.47
CA VAL A 152 -18.52 -76.33 -7.09
C VAL A 152 -17.45 -76.00 -6.06
N TYR A 153 -17.72 -75.06 -5.16
CA TYR A 153 -16.83 -74.66 -4.07
C TYR A 153 -17.63 -74.30 -2.80
N PRO A 154 -17.27 -74.81 -1.61
CA PRO A 154 -17.81 -74.31 -0.35
C PRO A 154 -17.31 -72.87 -0.10
N ALA A 155 -18.08 -72.09 0.66
CA ALA A 155 -17.68 -70.73 1.03
C ALA A 155 -16.39 -70.76 1.86
N LEU A 156 -15.35 -70.08 1.37
CA LEU A 156 -14.11 -69.90 2.11
C LEU A 156 -14.38 -68.95 3.27
N ILE A 157 -14.07 -69.39 4.48
CA ILE A 157 -14.14 -68.54 5.68
C ILE A 157 -13.07 -67.46 5.48
N PRO A 158 -13.43 -66.16 5.51
CA PRO A 158 -12.46 -65.10 5.32
C PRO A 158 -11.45 -65.14 6.47
N GLU A 159 -10.17 -65.28 6.13
CA GLU A 159 -9.06 -65.29 7.11
C GLU A 159 -8.91 -63.95 7.84
N ALA A 160 -9.48 -62.87 7.29
CA ALA A 160 -9.43 -61.53 7.86
C ALA A 160 -10.79 -60.81 7.75
N PRO A 161 -11.10 -59.90 8.69
CA PRO A 161 -12.32 -59.12 8.65
C PRO A 161 -12.39 -58.24 7.39
N MET A 162 -13.42 -58.45 6.58
CA MET A 162 -13.65 -57.71 5.34
C MET A 162 -14.03 -56.24 5.59
N TYR A 163 -14.75 -55.98 6.69
CA TYR A 163 -15.17 -54.64 7.10
C TYR A 163 -15.20 -54.56 8.64
N PRO A 164 -14.78 -53.44 9.27
CA PRO A 164 -14.08 -52.29 8.67
C PRO A 164 -12.58 -52.54 8.49
N ARG A 165 -11.98 -51.89 7.48
CA ARG A 165 -10.52 -51.92 7.22
C ARG A 165 -9.76 -51.08 8.25
N LYS A 166 -9.57 -51.63 9.45
CA LYS A 166 -9.03 -50.95 10.65
C LYS A 166 -7.82 -50.08 10.37
N PHE A 167 -6.82 -50.57 9.61
CA PHE A 167 -5.61 -49.80 9.29
C PHE A 167 -5.90 -48.53 8.47
N ARG A 168 -6.79 -48.61 7.47
CA ARG A 168 -7.14 -47.44 6.65
C ARG A 168 -7.92 -46.41 7.46
N THR A 169 -8.87 -46.87 8.27
CA THR A 169 -9.64 -46.00 9.17
C THR A 169 -8.74 -45.34 10.19
N LEU A 170 -7.77 -46.07 10.75
CA LEU A 170 -6.79 -45.53 11.70
C LEU A 170 -5.89 -44.48 11.03
N LEU A 171 -5.37 -44.75 9.84
CA LEU A 171 -4.52 -43.82 9.09
C LEU A 171 -5.30 -42.52 8.78
N LEU A 172 -6.56 -42.64 8.35
CA LEU A 172 -7.41 -41.50 8.04
C LEU A 172 -7.78 -40.70 9.29
N ALA A 173 -8.10 -41.36 10.41
CA ALA A 173 -8.37 -40.71 11.68
C ALA A 173 -7.13 -40.01 12.26
N ALA A 174 -5.96 -40.64 12.19
CA ALA A 174 -4.71 -40.04 12.63
C ALA A 174 -4.34 -38.82 11.78
N GLY A 175 -4.50 -38.90 10.46
CA GLY A 175 -4.28 -37.78 9.56
C GLY A 175 -5.22 -36.60 9.85
N LEU A 176 -6.51 -36.88 10.04
CA LEU A 176 -7.50 -35.86 10.37
C LEU A 176 -7.25 -35.23 11.76
N GLY A 177 -6.88 -36.05 12.74
CA GLY A 177 -6.56 -35.58 14.09
C GLY A 177 -5.34 -34.68 14.12
N LEU A 178 -4.27 -35.03 13.40
CA LEU A 178 -3.08 -34.18 13.27
C LEU A 178 -3.42 -32.86 12.58
N PHE A 179 -4.19 -32.92 11.48
CA PHE A 179 -4.62 -31.73 10.77
C PHE A 179 -5.42 -30.76 11.65
N LEU A 180 -6.42 -31.27 12.38
CA LEU A 180 -7.20 -30.47 13.33
C LEU A 180 -6.34 -29.96 14.50
N GLY A 181 -5.38 -30.75 14.98
CA GLY A 181 -4.44 -30.33 16.02
C GLY A 181 -3.57 -29.15 15.60
N VAL A 182 -3.05 -29.17 14.36
CA VAL A 182 -2.27 -28.05 13.80
C VAL A 182 -3.14 -26.80 13.67
N ILE A 183 -4.37 -26.94 13.16
CA ILE A 183 -5.30 -25.80 13.07
C ILE A 183 -5.58 -25.21 14.45
N LEU A 184 -5.85 -26.06 15.45
CA LEU A 184 -6.12 -25.61 16.81
C LEU A 184 -4.89 -24.93 17.43
N ALA A 185 -3.69 -25.44 17.20
CA ALA A 185 -2.46 -24.83 17.68
C ALA A 185 -2.24 -23.43 17.07
N LEU A 186 -2.46 -23.27 15.75
CA LEU A 186 -2.37 -21.98 15.09
C LEU A 186 -3.47 -21.00 15.55
N ALA A 187 -4.67 -21.50 15.82
CA ALA A 187 -5.76 -20.68 16.35
C ALA A 187 -5.47 -20.21 17.79
N LEU A 188 -4.90 -21.08 18.63
CA LEU A 188 -4.47 -20.71 19.98
C LEU A 188 -3.32 -19.69 19.94
N GLU A 189 -2.36 -19.85 19.03
CA GLU A 189 -1.29 -18.87 18.83
C GLU A 189 -1.84 -17.52 18.36
N GLY A 190 -2.82 -17.50 17.46
CA GLY A 190 -3.45 -16.26 16.99
C GLY A 190 -4.33 -15.55 18.04
N LEU A 191 -4.75 -16.26 19.09
CA LEU A 191 -5.47 -15.68 20.24
C LEU A 191 -4.52 -15.19 21.34
N ASP A 192 -3.23 -15.53 21.26
CA ASP A 192 -2.22 -15.09 22.21
C ASP A 192 -1.78 -13.65 21.88
N THR A 193 -2.10 -12.70 22.75
CA THR A 193 -1.73 -11.30 22.62
C THR A 193 -0.42 -10.95 23.32
N THR A 194 0.39 -11.95 23.67
CA THR A 194 1.68 -11.76 24.35
C THR A 194 2.73 -11.26 23.36
N ILE A 195 3.51 -10.25 23.76
CA ILE A 195 4.67 -9.75 23.02
C ILE A 195 5.80 -10.79 23.15
N LYS A 196 6.19 -11.42 22.03
CA LYS A 196 7.23 -12.47 22.02
C LYS A 196 8.49 -12.05 21.26
N THR A 197 8.33 -11.16 20.29
CA THR A 197 9.40 -10.75 19.38
C THR A 197 9.65 -9.24 19.47
N PRO A 198 10.86 -8.77 19.14
CA PRO A 198 11.15 -7.34 19.10
C PRO A 198 10.30 -6.62 18.05
N GLU A 199 9.95 -7.30 16.96
CA GLU A 199 9.07 -6.77 15.92
C GLU A 199 7.64 -6.52 16.44
N ASP A 200 7.16 -7.33 17.41
CA ASP A 200 5.86 -7.10 18.06
C ASP A 200 5.84 -5.77 18.83
N VAL A 201 6.95 -5.41 19.48
CA VAL A 201 7.10 -4.14 20.22
C VAL A 201 7.04 -2.96 19.27
N GLU A 202 7.81 -3.00 18.19
CA GLU A 202 7.87 -1.92 17.20
C GLU A 202 6.53 -1.74 16.48
N SER A 203 5.85 -2.85 16.15
CA SER A 203 4.57 -2.82 15.46
C SER A 203 3.41 -2.36 16.34
N PHE A 204 3.42 -2.73 17.63
CA PHE A 204 2.31 -2.41 18.55
C PHE A 204 2.44 -1.04 19.22
N LEU A 205 3.67 -0.64 19.58
CA LEU A 205 3.93 0.60 20.33
C LEU A 205 4.48 1.73 19.45
N GLU A 206 4.84 1.47 18.18
CA GLU A 206 5.44 2.44 17.25
C GLU A 206 6.70 3.14 17.80
N ILE A 207 7.42 2.46 18.70
CA ILE A 207 8.68 2.93 19.29
C ILE A 207 9.81 1.95 18.98
N PRO A 208 11.06 2.43 18.81
CA PRO A 208 12.18 1.55 18.52
C PRO A 208 12.48 0.62 19.69
N ASN A 209 12.75 -0.64 19.39
CA ASN A 209 13.28 -1.56 20.39
C ASN A 209 14.74 -1.23 20.72
N LEU A 210 15.04 -0.87 21.97
CA LEU A 210 16.39 -0.45 22.37
C LEU A 210 17.37 -1.62 22.56
N ALA A 211 16.90 -2.73 23.11
CA ALA A 211 17.69 -3.96 23.28
C ALA A 211 16.82 -5.15 23.69
N MET A 212 17.30 -6.36 23.38
CA MET A 212 16.77 -7.62 23.92
C MET A 212 17.70 -8.14 25.02
N ILE A 213 17.17 -8.27 26.23
CA ILE A 213 17.92 -8.79 27.38
C ILE A 213 17.55 -10.28 27.55
N PRO A 214 18.50 -11.22 27.46
CA PRO A 214 18.21 -12.64 27.66
C PRO A 214 17.82 -12.91 29.12
N HIS A 215 17.02 -13.95 29.34
CA HIS A 215 16.69 -14.39 30.69
C HIS A 215 17.96 -14.82 31.43
N ILE A 216 18.20 -14.22 32.60
CA ILE A 216 19.30 -14.57 33.48
C ILE A 216 18.78 -15.58 34.50
N GLU A 217 19.32 -16.79 34.52
CA GLU A 217 19.02 -17.77 35.56
C GLU A 217 19.80 -17.39 36.83
N THR A 218 19.07 -16.94 37.84
CA THR A 218 19.65 -16.62 39.15
C THR A 218 19.85 -17.93 39.92
N SER A 219 21.02 -18.54 39.79
CA SER A 219 21.40 -19.68 40.64
C SER A 219 21.57 -19.20 42.08
N ALA A 220 20.70 -19.66 42.98
CA ALA A 220 20.66 -19.24 44.38
C ALA A 220 21.90 -19.67 45.22
N ASP A 221 22.80 -20.48 44.66
CA ASP A 221 23.93 -21.10 45.36
C ASP A 221 25.26 -20.34 45.28
N SER A 222 25.36 -19.27 44.48
CA SER A 222 26.57 -18.43 44.44
C SER A 222 26.37 -17.20 45.32
N GLY A 223 27.08 -17.09 46.44
CA GLY A 223 27.01 -15.98 47.40
C GLY A 223 27.47 -14.60 46.89
N GLU A 224 27.52 -14.39 45.57
CA GLU A 224 27.68 -13.09 44.91
C GLU A 224 26.31 -12.60 44.44
N SER A 225 26.06 -11.28 44.39
CA SER A 225 24.80 -10.74 43.83
C SER A 225 24.64 -11.21 42.37
N PRO A 226 23.84 -12.26 42.08
CA PRO A 226 23.81 -12.87 40.74
C PRO A 226 23.11 -11.93 39.74
N GLU A 227 22.50 -10.88 40.26
CA GLU A 227 21.76 -9.85 39.56
C GLU A 227 22.69 -8.85 38.82
N LEU A 228 23.94 -8.64 39.25
CA LEU A 228 24.86 -7.68 38.62
C LEU A 228 25.77 -8.36 37.58
N VAL A 229 25.19 -8.80 36.46
CA VAL A 229 25.89 -9.55 35.40
C VAL A 229 26.99 -8.72 34.72
N VAL A 230 26.81 -7.39 34.60
CA VAL A 230 27.83 -6.49 34.01
C VAL A 230 29.07 -6.32 34.90
N LEU A 231 28.91 -6.52 36.21
CA LEU A 231 30.01 -6.42 37.17
C LEU A 231 30.76 -7.75 37.31
N HIS A 232 30.03 -8.85 37.49
CA HIS A 232 30.59 -10.14 37.87
C HIS A 232 30.92 -11.07 36.69
N GLY A 233 30.52 -10.74 35.46
CA GLY A 233 31.14 -11.28 34.23
C GLY A 233 31.00 -12.79 33.95
N HIS A 234 30.27 -13.55 34.76
CA HIS A 234 30.13 -15.00 34.61
C HIS A 234 29.39 -15.42 33.32
N GLN A 235 28.55 -14.54 32.76
CA GLN A 235 27.85 -14.78 31.49
C GLN A 235 28.11 -13.62 30.51
N PRO A 236 28.78 -13.85 29.37
CA PRO A 236 29.10 -12.79 28.43
C PRO A 236 27.86 -12.25 27.71
N LEU A 237 26.84 -13.09 27.49
CA LEU A 237 25.67 -12.74 26.67
C LEU A 237 24.79 -11.64 27.30
N PRO A 238 24.34 -11.74 28.58
CA PRO A 238 23.54 -10.66 29.17
C PRO A 238 24.35 -9.39 29.40
N ALA A 239 25.65 -9.50 29.73
CA ALA A 239 26.52 -8.34 29.90
C ALA A 239 26.67 -7.54 28.60
N GLU A 240 26.80 -8.22 27.46
CA GLU A 240 26.88 -7.57 26.15
C GLU A 240 25.54 -6.94 25.73
N ALA A 241 24.42 -7.58 26.06
CA ALA A 241 23.09 -7.00 25.84
C ALA A 241 22.90 -5.66 26.58
N TYR A 242 23.42 -5.54 27.81
CA TYR A 242 23.40 -4.27 28.54
C TYR A 242 24.35 -3.20 27.96
N ARG A 243 25.50 -3.59 27.40
CA ARG A 243 26.39 -2.67 26.66
C ARG A 243 25.74 -2.19 25.36
N ALA A 244 25.02 -3.07 24.67
CA ALA A 244 24.23 -2.72 23.51
C ALA A 244 23.10 -1.75 23.88
N LEU A 245 22.34 -2.03 24.95
CA LEU A 245 21.29 -1.15 25.47
C LEU A 245 21.83 0.26 25.77
N ARG A 246 22.97 0.35 26.45
CA ARG A 246 23.65 1.64 26.72
C ARG A 246 23.93 2.39 25.42
N THR A 247 24.51 1.70 24.44
CA THR A 247 24.86 2.28 23.14
C THR A 247 23.61 2.80 22.42
N SER A 248 22.53 2.02 22.40
CA SER A 248 21.23 2.44 21.83
C SER A 248 20.70 3.70 22.51
N ILE A 249 20.77 3.79 23.84
CA ILE A 249 20.30 4.97 24.59
C ILE A 249 21.12 6.23 24.25
N LEU A 250 22.45 6.09 24.13
CA LEU A 250 23.33 7.20 23.77
C LEU A 250 23.05 7.72 22.36
N PHE A 251 22.71 6.83 21.42
CA PHE A 251 22.38 7.20 20.04
C PHE A 251 20.93 7.62 19.82
N ALA A 252 20.00 7.26 20.72
CA ALA A 252 18.60 7.64 20.62
C ALA A 252 18.36 9.16 20.81
N SER A 253 19.33 9.89 21.38
CA SER A 253 19.23 11.34 21.61
C SER A 253 20.09 12.13 20.60
N PRO A 254 19.50 12.97 19.74
CA PRO A 254 20.27 13.80 18.80
C PRO A 254 21.16 14.80 19.54
N GLY A 255 22.47 14.70 19.35
CA GLY A 255 23.46 15.73 19.74
C GLY A 255 24.16 15.51 21.09
N GLN A 256 23.46 15.11 22.15
CA GLN A 256 24.08 14.82 23.47
C GLN A 256 23.38 13.66 24.17
N ALA A 257 24.15 12.88 24.94
CA ALA A 257 23.64 11.81 25.78
C ALA A 257 22.60 12.33 26.80
N PRO A 258 21.54 11.57 27.10
CA PRO A 258 20.53 11.99 28.08
C PRO A 258 21.15 12.13 29.48
N ARG A 259 20.90 13.27 30.14
CA ARG A 259 21.38 13.53 31.51
C ARG A 259 20.56 12.87 32.61
N SER A 260 19.32 12.49 32.29
CA SER A 260 18.39 11.82 33.22
C SER A 260 17.59 10.78 32.44
N LEU A 261 17.50 9.57 33.00
CA LEU A 261 16.76 8.46 32.42
C LEU A 261 15.82 7.87 33.48
N LEU A 262 14.54 7.70 33.12
CA LEU A 262 13.56 6.99 33.94
C LEU A 262 13.35 5.59 33.35
N VAL A 263 13.49 4.56 34.18
CA VAL A 263 13.18 3.18 33.81
C VAL A 263 11.88 2.77 34.50
N THR A 264 10.89 2.35 33.72
CA THR A 264 9.58 1.92 34.21
C THR A 264 9.08 0.74 33.38
N SER A 265 7.97 0.13 33.78
CA SER A 265 7.38 -1.01 33.10
C SER A 265 5.88 -1.12 33.44
N THR A 266 5.15 -1.91 32.65
CA THR A 266 3.68 -1.97 32.71
C THR A 266 3.14 -2.81 33.86
N MET A 267 3.90 -3.83 34.29
CA MET A 267 3.53 -4.76 35.34
C MET A 267 4.63 -4.92 36.42
N PRO A 268 4.28 -5.38 37.62
CA PRO A 268 5.27 -5.85 38.59
C PRO A 268 6.09 -7.02 38.03
N MET A 269 7.34 -7.16 38.48
CA MET A 269 8.25 -8.29 38.15
C MET A 269 8.73 -8.38 36.69
N GLU A 270 8.62 -7.33 35.88
CA GLU A 270 9.20 -7.26 34.52
C GLU A 270 10.71 -6.91 34.49
N GLY A 271 11.40 -6.97 35.63
CA GLY A 271 12.86 -6.79 35.67
C GLY A 271 13.37 -5.34 35.75
N LYS A 272 12.52 -4.34 36.02
CA LYS A 272 12.90 -2.91 36.19
C LYS A 272 14.19 -2.70 37.00
N THR A 273 14.23 -3.19 38.25
CA THR A 273 15.38 -3.00 39.14
C THR A 273 16.65 -3.64 38.58
N LEU A 274 16.53 -4.85 38.04
CA LEU A 274 17.65 -5.60 37.46
C LEU A 274 18.23 -4.85 36.24
N THR A 275 17.34 -4.38 35.35
CA THR A 275 17.72 -3.62 34.17
C THR A 275 18.38 -2.30 34.57
N THR A 276 17.79 -1.57 35.52
CA THR A 276 18.32 -0.30 36.04
C THR A 276 19.71 -0.47 36.66
N ALA A 277 19.92 -1.48 37.51
CA ALA A 277 21.21 -1.72 38.16
C ALA A 277 22.32 -2.10 37.16
N ASN A 278 22.04 -2.99 36.21
CA ASN A 278 23.02 -3.41 35.20
C ASN A 278 23.31 -2.31 34.17
N LEU A 279 22.28 -1.58 33.73
CA LEU A 279 22.47 -0.43 32.84
C LEU A 279 23.30 0.65 33.52
N ALA A 280 23.00 0.99 34.77
CA ALA A 280 23.79 1.94 35.56
C ALA A 280 25.24 1.47 35.71
N THR A 281 25.47 0.18 35.95
CA THR A 281 26.83 -0.40 36.00
C THR A 281 27.54 -0.29 34.65
N ALA A 282 26.84 -0.56 33.54
CA ALA A 282 27.39 -0.47 32.19
C ALA A 282 27.71 0.98 31.79
N MET A 283 26.92 1.94 32.29
CA MET A 283 27.12 3.37 32.09
C MET A 283 28.27 3.91 32.94
N ALA A 284 28.26 3.64 34.24
CA ALA A 284 29.30 4.10 35.17
C ALA A 284 30.71 3.64 34.75
N LYS A 285 30.84 2.42 34.20
CA LYS A 285 32.12 1.91 33.68
C LYS A 285 32.64 2.66 32.46
N ALA A 286 31.78 3.32 31.68
CA ALA A 286 32.15 3.93 30.39
C ALA A 286 32.09 5.47 30.41
N GLU A 287 31.06 6.06 31.01
CA GLU A 287 30.81 7.50 31.01
C GLU A 287 31.21 8.22 32.33
N GLY A 288 31.52 7.47 33.38
CA GLY A 288 32.00 8.02 34.66
C GLY A 288 30.89 8.23 35.70
N ASP A 289 30.82 9.44 36.28
CA ASP A 289 29.96 9.73 37.43
C ASP A 289 28.47 9.57 37.10
N LEU A 290 27.80 8.65 37.80
CA LEU A 290 26.38 8.35 37.63
C LEU A 290 25.68 8.31 38.99
N LEU A 291 24.52 8.96 39.09
CA LEU A 291 23.64 8.89 40.24
C LEU A 291 22.47 7.95 39.92
N LEU A 292 22.38 6.85 40.67
CA LEU A 292 21.25 5.93 40.60
C LEU A 292 20.29 6.21 41.76
N ILE A 293 19.01 6.42 41.44
CA ILE A 293 17.98 6.76 42.42
C ILE A 293 16.91 5.67 42.40
N ASP A 294 16.65 5.02 43.53
CA ASP A 294 15.50 4.12 43.69
C ASP A 294 14.24 4.96 43.98
N ALA A 295 13.42 5.18 42.95
CA ALA A 295 12.15 5.88 43.09
C ALA A 295 10.98 4.96 43.50
N ASP A 296 11.20 3.64 43.66
CA ASP A 296 10.17 2.72 44.15
C ASP A 296 10.16 2.67 45.68
N MET A 297 9.50 3.65 46.28
CA MET A 297 9.33 3.71 47.74
C MET A 297 8.41 2.60 48.29
N ARG A 298 7.67 1.88 47.44
CA ARG A 298 6.71 0.86 47.88
C ARG A 298 7.40 -0.48 48.14
N ARG A 299 8.32 -0.88 47.25
CA ARG A 299 9.12 -2.10 47.38
C ARG A 299 10.57 -1.83 46.93
N PRO A 300 11.34 -1.04 47.70
CA PRO A 300 12.71 -0.71 47.32
C PRO A 300 13.57 -1.97 47.39
N THR A 301 14.12 -2.40 46.25
CA THR A 301 14.97 -3.59 46.16
C THR A 301 16.40 -3.25 45.75
N LEU A 302 16.66 -2.03 45.28
CA LEU A 302 17.97 -1.65 44.72
C LEU A 302 19.11 -1.78 45.74
N HIS A 303 18.86 -1.41 47.00
CA HIS A 303 19.86 -1.52 48.08
C HIS A 303 20.33 -2.96 48.31
N GLN A 304 19.45 -3.96 48.09
CA GLN A 304 19.79 -5.38 48.21
C GLN A 304 20.66 -5.82 47.02
N VAL A 305 20.29 -5.40 45.81
CA VAL A 305 21.04 -5.69 44.57
C VAL A 305 22.47 -5.18 44.67
N LEU A 306 22.63 -3.92 45.12
CA LEU A 306 23.91 -3.23 45.27
C LEU A 306 24.66 -3.57 46.57
N GLN A 307 24.06 -4.36 47.47
CA GLN A 307 24.61 -4.70 48.79
C GLN A 307 24.99 -3.47 49.64
N VAL A 308 24.15 -2.43 49.63
CA VAL A 308 24.34 -1.20 50.40
C VAL A 308 23.31 -1.07 51.52
N PRO A 309 23.62 -0.38 52.64
CA PRO A 309 22.63 -0.11 53.67
C PRO A 309 21.49 0.76 53.13
N ARG A 310 20.28 0.54 53.66
CA ARG A 310 19.05 1.25 53.26
C ARG A 310 18.95 2.67 53.83
N GLU A 311 19.71 3.00 54.86
CA GLU A 311 19.70 4.32 55.48
C GLU A 311 20.93 5.12 55.02
N PRO A 312 20.83 6.46 54.84
CA PRO A 312 19.71 7.34 55.23
C PRO A 312 18.66 7.63 54.13
N GLY A 313 18.67 6.92 52.99
CA GLY A 313 17.76 7.18 51.86
C GLY A 313 17.49 5.96 51.00
#